data_AF-A0A7C0ZIH6-F1
#
_entry.id   AF-A0A7C0ZIH6-F1
#
_cell.length_a   1.000
_cell.length_b   1.000
_cell.length_c   1.000
_cell.angle_alpha   90.00
_cell.angle_beta   90.00
_cell.angle_gamma   90.00
#
_symmetry.space_group_name_H-M   'P 1'
#
loop_
_entity.id
_entity.type
_entity.pdbx_description
1 polymer ?
#
loop_
_entity_poly.entity_id
_entity_poly.type
_entity_poly.pdbx_seq_one_letter_code
_entity_poly.pdbx_strand_id
1 'polypeptide(L)'
;IIEAMNVARQDISLDDEIQHTDSLSYKDVMKDESVESPEEVFFRKRFIELIKQGMQYLNPRERDIVRLYFGIDGENPHTLEDIGKMMGLSRERVRQLRNRALDKLRNYIYGEKKD
;
A
#
# COMPACT_ATOMS: atom_id res chain seq x y z
N ILE A 1 18.69 29.34 -15.68
CA ILE A 1 19.37 30.13 -14.61
C ILE A 1 19.35 29.38 -13.27
N ILE A 2 18.21 28.86 -12.80
CA ILE A 2 18.13 28.05 -11.57
C ILE A 2 19.00 26.76 -11.63
N GLU A 3 19.09 26.13 -12.79
CA GLU A 3 19.89 24.91 -13.00
C GLU A 3 21.41 25.15 -12.90
N ALA A 4 21.88 26.38 -13.16
CA ALA A 4 23.31 26.72 -13.10
C ALA A 4 23.80 27.06 -11.69
N MET A 5 22.90 27.38 -10.75
CA MET A 5 23.26 27.65 -9.34
C MET A 5 23.38 26.37 -8.50
N ASN A 6 22.90 25.23 -9.00
CA ASN A 6 22.90 23.97 -8.25
C ASN A 6 24.23 23.22 -8.32
N VAL A 7 25.10 23.59 -9.26
CA VAL A 7 26.38 22.91 -9.55
C VAL A 7 27.53 23.45 -8.68
N ALA A 8 27.32 24.57 -7.98
CA ALA A 8 28.30 25.20 -7.09
C ALA A 8 28.02 24.95 -5.59
N ARG A 9 27.38 23.82 -5.25
CA ARG A 9 27.32 23.40 -3.84
C ARG A 9 28.68 22.80 -3.49
N GLN A 10 29.40 23.42 -2.56
CA GLN A 10 30.53 22.75 -1.91
C GLN A 10 30.00 21.50 -1.21
N ASP A 11 30.60 20.34 -1.48
CA ASP A 11 30.33 19.13 -0.74
C ASP A 11 30.73 19.38 0.73
N ILE A 12 29.75 19.31 1.63
CA ILE A 12 29.96 19.38 3.08
C ILE A 12 30.26 17.98 3.60
N SER A 13 31.21 17.85 4.53
CA SER A 13 31.50 16.56 5.14
C SER A 13 30.36 16.19 6.08
N LEU A 14 29.89 14.94 5.98
CA LEU A 14 28.86 14.43 6.88
C LEU A 14 29.37 14.33 8.33
N ASP A 15 30.67 14.24 8.53
CA ASP A 15 31.32 14.16 9.85
C ASP A 15 31.55 15.56 10.48
N ASP A 16 31.23 16.65 9.78
CA ASP A 16 31.34 18.00 10.33
C ASP A 16 30.29 18.22 11.45
N GLU A 17 30.70 18.90 12.52
CA GLU A 17 29.82 19.29 13.61
C GLU A 17 28.79 20.34 13.12
N ILE A 18 27.54 20.15 13.50
CA ILE A 18 26.47 21.12 13.21
C ILE A 18 26.64 22.33 14.13
N GLN A 19 26.81 23.51 13.56
CA GLN A 19 26.91 24.75 14.32
C GLN A 19 25.61 24.99 15.12
N HIS A 20 25.75 25.31 16.40
CA HIS A 20 24.68 25.47 17.42
C HIS A 20 24.18 24.20 18.12
N THR A 21 24.82 23.05 17.91
CA THR A 21 24.59 21.84 18.73
C THR A 21 25.92 21.31 19.24
N ASP A 22 26.06 21.13 20.54
CA ASP A 22 27.22 20.46 21.10
C ASP A 22 27.15 18.97 20.69
N SER A 23 28.14 18.52 19.90
CA SER A 23 28.43 17.10 19.59
C SER A 23 27.58 16.36 18.54
N LEU A 24 26.69 17.02 17.79
CA LEU A 24 25.93 16.34 16.72
C LEU A 24 26.59 16.57 15.35
N SER A 25 26.91 15.48 14.65
CA SER A 25 27.36 15.51 13.25
C SER A 25 26.15 15.49 12.31
N TYR A 26 26.31 15.96 11.06
CA TYR A 26 25.26 15.86 10.04
C TYR A 26 24.78 14.41 9.82
N LYS A 27 25.67 13.43 10.00
CA LYS A 27 25.35 12.00 9.95
C LYS A 27 24.33 11.58 11.02
N ASP A 28 24.34 12.23 12.19
CA ASP A 28 23.44 11.90 13.30
C ASP A 28 22.03 12.50 13.12
N VAL A 29 21.89 13.51 12.25
CA VAL A 29 20.63 14.26 12.03
C VAL A 29 19.99 13.93 10.68
N MET A 30 20.76 13.37 9.74
CA MET A 30 20.22 12.90 8.46
C MET A 30 19.26 11.74 8.69
N LYS A 31 17.98 11.98 8.37
CA LYS A 31 16.98 10.92 8.32
C LYS A 31 17.39 9.92 7.25
N ASP A 32 17.46 8.64 7.63
CA ASP A 32 17.59 7.58 6.64
C ASP A 32 16.27 7.45 5.87
N GLU A 33 16.23 8.01 4.66
CA GLU A 33 15.06 7.94 3.77
C GLU A 33 14.85 6.52 3.21
N SER A 34 15.80 5.60 3.39
CA SER A 34 15.66 4.20 2.96
C SER A 34 14.89 3.34 3.97
N VAL A 35 14.67 3.85 5.19
CA VAL A 35 13.96 3.14 6.26
C VAL A 35 12.55 3.68 6.39
N GLU A 36 11.56 2.81 6.21
CA GLU A 36 10.16 3.15 6.48
C GLU A 36 9.99 3.58 7.94
N SER A 37 9.23 4.67 8.14
CA SER A 37 8.96 5.16 9.50
C SER A 37 8.13 4.16 10.31
N PRO A 38 8.24 4.15 11.65
CA PRO A 38 7.37 3.32 12.50
C PRO A 38 5.88 3.55 12.23
N GLU A 39 5.51 4.78 11.89
CA GLU A 39 4.16 5.19 11.51
C GLU A 39 3.73 4.51 10.20
N GLU A 40 4.56 4.55 9.15
CA GLU A 40 4.30 3.87 7.88
C GLU A 40 4.15 2.36 8.06
N VAL A 41 5.03 1.74 8.84
CA VAL A 41 4.95 0.31 9.17
C VAL A 41 3.64 -0.01 9.89
N PHE A 42 3.24 0.83 10.85
CA PHE A 42 1.98 0.68 11.58
C PHE A 42 0.77 0.82 10.64
N PHE A 43 0.72 1.88 9.82
CA PHE A 43 -0.37 2.10 8.86
C PHE A 43 -0.49 0.94 7.88
N ARG A 44 0.61 0.44 7.32
CA ARG A 44 0.61 -0.73 6.44
C ARG A 44 0.04 -1.96 7.13
N LYS A 45 0.47 -2.26 8.36
CA LYS A 45 -0.04 -3.42 9.13
C LYS A 45 -1.54 -3.28 9.38
N ARG A 46 -1.99 -2.11 9.84
CA ARG A 46 -3.42 -1.82 10.07
C ARG A 46 -4.25 -1.92 8.79
N PHE A 47 -3.73 -1.44 7.67
CA PHE A 47 -4.38 -1.54 6.38
C PHE A 47 -4.56 -2.99 5.92
N ILE A 48 -3.52 -3.82 6.05
CA ILE A 48 -3.59 -5.25 5.73
C ILE A 48 -4.62 -5.96 6.62
N GLU A 49 -4.64 -5.64 7.91
CA GLU A 49 -5.60 -6.20 8.86
C GLU A 49 -7.05 -5.83 8.49
N LEU A 50 -7.30 -4.57 8.14
CA LEU A 50 -8.60 -4.09 7.72
C LEU A 50 -9.09 -4.79 6.45
N ILE A 51 -8.21 -4.99 5.46
CA ILE A 51 -8.54 -5.78 4.26
C ILE A 51 -8.89 -7.21 4.66
N LYS A 52 -8.08 -7.86 5.51
CA LYS A 52 -8.33 -9.24 5.95
C LYS A 52 -9.68 -9.37 6.65
N GLN A 53 -10.04 -8.44 7.51
CA GLN A 53 -11.34 -8.40 8.17
C GLN A 53 -12.46 -8.17 7.16
N GLY A 54 -12.32 -7.20 6.25
CA GLY A 54 -13.29 -6.94 5.19
C GLY A 54 -13.55 -8.16 4.28
N MET A 55 -12.50 -8.91 3.96
CA MET A 55 -12.60 -10.15 3.17
C MET A 55 -13.45 -11.23 3.86
N GLN A 56 -13.56 -11.22 5.20
CA GLN A 56 -14.43 -12.15 5.93
C GLN A 56 -15.92 -11.88 5.70
N TYR A 57 -16.31 -10.64 5.41
CA TYR A 57 -17.70 -10.26 5.08
C TYR A 57 -18.13 -10.65 3.67
N LEU A 58 -17.17 -10.98 2.80
CA LEU A 58 -17.45 -11.51 1.48
C LEU A 58 -17.87 -12.97 1.56
N ASN A 59 -18.80 -13.35 0.69
CA ASN A 59 -19.09 -14.78 0.51
C ASN A 59 -17.87 -15.48 -0.12
N PRO A 60 -17.74 -16.81 0.00
CA PRO A 60 -16.56 -17.53 -0.47
C PRO A 60 -16.21 -17.25 -1.94
N ARG A 61 -17.22 -17.24 -2.83
CA ARG A 61 -16.99 -16.96 -4.26
C ARG A 61 -16.50 -15.55 -4.54
N GLU A 62 -17.06 -14.55 -3.88
CA GLU A 62 -16.62 -13.15 -3.99
C GLU A 62 -15.20 -12.98 -3.47
N ARG A 63 -14.89 -13.62 -2.34
CA ARG A 63 -13.56 -13.61 -1.73
C ARG A 63 -12.51 -14.21 -2.67
N ASP A 64 -12.79 -15.36 -3.26
CA ASP A 64 -11.88 -16.04 -4.19
C ASP A 64 -11.63 -15.20 -5.44
N ILE A 65 -12.69 -14.59 -6.01
CA ILE A 65 -12.57 -13.70 -7.17
C ILE A 65 -11.69 -12.48 -6.86
N VAL A 66 -11.89 -11.86 -5.69
CA VAL A 66 -11.10 -10.69 -5.28
C VAL A 66 -9.64 -11.10 -4.99
N ARG A 67 -9.41 -12.24 -4.33
CA ARG A 67 -8.06 -12.76 -4.06
C ARG A 67 -7.28 -12.99 -5.35
N LEU A 68 -7.88 -13.73 -6.29
CA LEU A 68 -7.26 -14.04 -7.58
C LEU A 68 -7.05 -12.80 -8.44
N TYR A 69 -8.01 -11.86 -8.45
CA TYR A 69 -7.91 -10.68 -9.30
C TYR A 69 -6.84 -9.69 -8.84
N PHE A 70 -6.67 -9.52 -7.52
CA PHE A 70 -5.69 -8.58 -6.96
C PHE A 70 -4.37 -9.24 -6.53
N GLY A 71 -4.27 -10.57 -6.55
CA GLY A 71 -3.08 -11.29 -6.10
C GLY A 71 -2.85 -11.20 -4.59
N ILE A 72 -3.93 -11.26 -3.81
CA ILE A 72 -3.85 -11.18 -2.34
C ILE A 72 -3.29 -12.50 -1.80
N ASP A 73 -2.59 -12.45 -0.67
CA ASP A 73 -1.95 -13.60 -0.01
C ASP A 73 -0.79 -14.25 -0.82
N GLY A 74 -0.17 -13.49 -1.72
CA GLY A 74 1.02 -13.93 -2.48
C GLY A 74 0.69 -14.67 -3.77
N GLU A 75 -0.56 -14.68 -4.20
CA GLU A 75 -0.96 -15.16 -5.52
C GLU A 75 -0.64 -14.12 -6.61
N ASN A 76 -0.37 -14.56 -7.84
CA ASN A 76 -0.27 -13.64 -8.97
C ASN A 76 -1.67 -13.13 -9.35
N PRO A 77 -1.83 -11.84 -9.72
CA PRO A 77 -3.08 -11.33 -10.26
C PRO A 77 -3.50 -12.06 -11.54
N HIS A 78 -4.78 -12.43 -11.62
CA HIS A 78 -5.39 -13.09 -12.78
C HIS A 78 -6.35 -12.16 -13.51
N THR A 79 -6.52 -12.35 -14.82
CA THR A 79 -7.53 -11.59 -15.58
C THR A 79 -8.94 -12.10 -15.27
N LEU A 80 -9.96 -11.28 -15.54
CA LEU A 80 -11.37 -11.70 -15.40
C LEU A 80 -11.71 -12.90 -16.29
N GLU A 81 -11.02 -13.06 -17.41
CA GLU A 81 -11.21 -14.19 -18.32
C GLU A 81 -10.61 -15.48 -17.73
N ASP A 82 -9.40 -15.40 -17.17
CA ASP A 82 -8.75 -16.55 -16.54
C ASP A 82 -9.55 -17.04 -15.33
N ILE A 83 -9.98 -16.11 -14.47
CA ILE A 83 -10.85 -16.41 -13.32
C ILE A 83 -12.17 -17.02 -13.80
N GLY A 84 -12.73 -16.52 -14.90
CA GLY A 84 -13.93 -17.08 -15.51
C GLY A 84 -13.74 -18.54 -15.93
N LYS A 85 -12.62 -18.85 -16.59
CA LYS A 85 -12.26 -20.22 -16.99
C LYS A 85 -12.08 -21.13 -15.76
N MET A 86 -11.39 -20.67 -14.72
CA MET A 86 -11.15 -21.44 -13.49
C MET A 86 -12.44 -21.76 -12.72
N MET A 87 -13.41 -20.82 -12.71
CA MET A 87 -14.64 -20.95 -11.93
C MET A 87 -15.86 -21.43 -12.75
N GLY A 88 -15.70 -21.70 -14.04
CA GLY A 88 -16.81 -22.05 -14.93
C GLY A 88 -17.83 -20.92 -15.12
N LEU A 89 -17.36 -19.67 -15.10
CA LEU A 89 -18.19 -18.46 -15.22
C LEU A 89 -17.81 -17.67 -16.46
N SER A 90 -18.77 -16.92 -17.01
CA SER A 90 -18.44 -15.93 -18.05
C SER A 90 -17.62 -14.78 -17.45
N ARG A 91 -16.77 -14.15 -18.27
CA ARG A 91 -16.01 -12.94 -17.90
C ARG A 91 -16.90 -11.86 -17.27
N GLU A 92 -18.07 -11.64 -17.85
CA GLU A 92 -19.03 -10.65 -17.38
C GLU A 92 -19.60 -11.03 -16.00
N ARG A 93 -19.85 -12.31 -15.75
CA ARG A 93 -20.31 -12.77 -14.45
C ARG A 93 -19.25 -12.56 -13.36
N VAL A 94 -17.98 -12.83 -13.67
CA VAL A 94 -16.85 -12.53 -12.76
C VAL A 94 -16.76 -11.03 -12.48
N ARG A 95 -16.89 -10.18 -13.52
CA ARG A 95 -16.90 -8.71 -13.37
C ARG A 95 -17.98 -8.24 -12.39
N GLN A 96 -19.20 -8.78 -12.52
CA GLN A 96 -20.32 -8.44 -11.64
C GLN A 96 -20.06 -8.85 -10.18
N LEU A 97 -19.58 -10.08 -9.96
CA LEU A 97 -19.27 -10.57 -8.61
C LEU A 97 -18.14 -9.76 -7.97
N ARG A 98 -17.09 -9.43 -8.73
CA ARG A 98 -16.01 -8.55 -8.27
C ARG A 98 -16.54 -7.18 -7.85
N ASN A 99 -17.35 -6.53 -8.69
CA ASN A 99 -17.87 -5.20 -8.37
C ASN A 99 -18.73 -5.24 -7.10
N ARG A 100 -19.60 -6.25 -6.96
CA ARG A 100 -20.38 -6.45 -5.74
C ARG A 100 -19.50 -6.65 -4.51
N ALA A 101 -18.41 -7.41 -4.64
CA ALA A 101 -17.46 -7.60 -3.55
C ALA A 101 -16.78 -6.28 -3.17
N LEU A 102 -16.35 -5.47 -4.15
CA LEU A 102 -15.78 -4.15 -3.91
C LEU A 102 -16.75 -3.20 -3.22
N ASP A 103 -18.03 -3.21 -3.60
CA ASP A 103 -19.06 -2.40 -2.93
C ASP A 103 -19.22 -2.81 -1.46
N LYS A 104 -19.19 -4.11 -1.16
CA LYS A 104 -19.23 -4.62 0.23
C LYS A 104 -17.99 -4.21 1.02
N LEU A 105 -16.80 -4.34 0.43
CA LEU A 105 -15.55 -3.92 1.08
C LEU A 105 -15.53 -2.41 1.33
N ARG A 106 -16.02 -1.61 0.37
CA ARG A 106 -16.17 -0.16 0.54
C ARG A 106 -17.14 0.16 1.67
N ASN A 107 -18.29 -0.49 1.73
CA ASN A 107 -19.26 -0.29 2.80
C ASN A 107 -18.69 -0.72 4.16
N TYR A 108 -17.85 -1.75 4.21
CA TYR A 108 -17.17 -2.14 5.44
C TYR A 108 -16.18 -1.05 5.90
N ILE A 109 -15.31 -0.58 5.00
CA ILE A 109 -14.26 0.40 5.32
C ILE A 109 -14.83 1.78 5.68
N TYR A 110 -15.87 2.24 4.97
CA TYR A 110 -16.45 3.58 5.18
C TYR A 110 -17.72 3.57 6.04
N GLY A 111 -18.36 2.42 6.23
CA GLY A 111 -19.59 2.27 7.01
C GLY A 111 -19.38 2.31 8.52
N GLU A 112 -18.16 2.04 9.01
CA GLU A 112 -17.81 2.20 10.44
C GLU A 112 -17.71 3.67 10.89
N LYS A 113 -17.71 4.64 9.97
CA LYS A 113 -17.62 6.09 10.29
C LYS A 113 -18.98 6.76 10.57
N LYS A 114 -20.05 6.00 10.83
CA LYS A 114 -21.40 6.56 10.95
C LYS A 114 -21.91 6.79 12.37
N ASP A 115 -21.05 6.66 13.39
CA ASP A 115 -21.35 7.03 14.78
C ASP A 115 -20.43 8.15 15.27
#